data_AF-A0A8U0M442-F1
#
_entry.id   AF-A0A8U0M442-F1
#
_cell.length_a   1.000
_cell.length_b   1.000
_cell.length_c   1.000
_cell.angle_alpha   90.00
_cell.angle_beta   90.00
_cell.angle_gamma   90.00
#
_symmetry.space_group_name_H-M   'P 1'
#
loop_
_entity.id
_entity.type
_entity.pdbx_description
1 polymer ?
#
loop_
_entity_poly.entity_id
_entity_poly.type
_entity_poly.pdbx_seq_one_letter_code
_entity_poly.pdbx_strand_id
1 'polypeptide(L)'
;MPEYIAVTCFVAEQVDKVVFAGDLQQYSVEVANSILSRNEPLSRLKRDQACSIIENVKAEYSRLFDSNEITKDVKYVRENIVNSSKSERKITRAYGGYYLSYNQSLLIDLILESLPVDVELRCIMLASIIEATSQCVAAPGHTAQYFKPVGKGLDAIIDAWKRDPLVYYERNFDRIADRFAKTKGEAIVGEAGSLLNKVKEGDLERVGELRKLESRVNFVSTKT
;
A
#
# COMPACT_ATOMS: atom_id res chain seq x y z
N MET A 1 0.89 6.28 0.15
CA MET A 1 -0.30 6.18 1.02
C MET A 1 -1.22 7.34 0.68
N PRO A 2 -2.52 7.12 0.44
CA PRO A 2 -3.49 8.21 0.27
C PRO A 2 -3.41 9.22 1.43
N GLU A 3 -3.48 10.52 1.12
CA GLU A 3 -3.26 11.59 2.09
C GLU A 3 -4.18 11.50 3.31
N TYR A 4 -5.41 11.04 3.11
CA TYR A 4 -6.38 10.92 4.20
C TYR A 4 -5.99 9.83 5.21
N ILE A 5 -5.44 8.68 4.76
CA ILE A 5 -4.98 7.61 5.67
C ILE A 5 -3.81 8.11 6.51
N ALA A 6 -2.88 8.85 5.89
CA ALA A 6 -1.74 9.40 6.59
C ALA A 6 -2.16 10.31 7.75
N VAL A 7 -3.16 11.17 7.52
CA VAL A 7 -3.72 12.04 8.56
C VAL A 7 -4.42 11.22 9.65
N THR A 8 -5.23 10.24 9.28
CA THR A 8 -5.93 9.38 10.25
C THR A 8 -4.95 8.64 11.15
N CYS A 9 -3.92 8.00 10.58
CA CYS A 9 -2.90 7.31 11.35
C CYS A 9 -2.13 8.27 12.26
N PHE A 10 -1.76 9.45 11.75
CA PHE A 10 -1.11 10.48 12.56
C PHE A 10 -1.97 10.88 13.76
N VAL A 11 -3.25 11.18 13.56
CA VAL A 11 -4.16 11.54 14.66
C VAL A 11 -4.20 10.42 15.71
N ALA A 12 -4.37 9.17 15.29
CA ALA A 12 -4.44 8.03 16.19
C ALA A 12 -3.15 7.79 17.00
N GLU A 13 -1.99 8.13 16.45
CA GLU A 13 -0.71 8.10 17.15
C GLU A 13 -0.57 9.24 18.18
N GLN A 14 -1.31 10.34 18.01
CA GLN A 14 -1.19 11.54 18.87
C GLN A 14 -2.22 11.61 20.00
N VAL A 15 -3.43 11.08 19.83
CA VAL A 15 -4.54 11.27 20.79
C VAL A 15 -4.89 9.99 21.53
N ASP A 16 -5.21 10.09 22.82
CA ASP A 16 -5.72 8.96 23.62
C ASP A 16 -7.25 8.83 23.46
N LYS A 17 -7.68 8.79 22.19
CA LYS A 17 -9.08 8.65 21.78
C LYS A 17 -9.16 7.59 20.69
N VAL A 18 -10.29 6.88 20.66
CA VAL A 18 -10.60 5.92 19.60
C VAL A 18 -10.75 6.68 18.28
N VAL A 19 -9.97 6.29 17.28
CA VAL A 19 -10.06 6.86 15.92
C VAL A 19 -10.74 5.86 15.00
N PHE A 20 -11.84 6.30 14.39
CA PHE A 20 -12.52 5.56 13.34
C PHE A 20 -12.14 6.11 11.98
N ALA A 21 -11.96 5.21 11.02
CA ALA A 21 -11.74 5.57 9.63
C ALA A 21 -12.69 4.78 8.75
N GLY A 22 -12.98 5.31 7.57
CA GLY A 22 -13.59 4.50 6.54
C GLY A 22 -13.29 4.99 5.15
N ASP A 23 -13.43 4.05 4.22
CA ASP A 23 -13.15 4.26 2.80
C ASP A 23 -13.96 3.27 1.97
N LEU A 24 -14.19 3.58 0.71
CA LEU A 24 -14.85 2.67 -0.22
C LEU A 24 -13.95 1.49 -0.62
N GLN A 25 -12.64 1.67 -0.53
CA GLN A 25 -11.65 0.74 -1.04
C GLN A 25 -11.08 -0.10 0.11
N GLN A 26 -11.24 -1.42 0.00
CA GLN A 26 -10.75 -2.40 0.98
C GLN A 26 -9.26 -2.22 1.28
N TYR A 27 -8.43 -1.94 0.28
CA TYR A 27 -6.99 -1.78 0.50
C TYR A 27 -6.69 -0.59 1.42
N SER A 28 -7.41 0.52 1.27
CA SER A 28 -7.18 1.71 2.09
C SER A 28 -7.56 1.45 3.55
N VAL A 29 -8.63 0.69 3.76
CA VAL A 29 -9.04 0.21 5.09
C VAL A 29 -7.97 -0.68 5.73
N GLU A 30 -7.40 -1.62 4.98
CA GLU A 30 -6.34 -2.49 5.49
C GLU A 30 -5.05 -1.71 5.80
N VAL A 31 -4.70 -0.72 4.97
CA VAL A 31 -3.56 0.16 5.25
C VAL A 31 -3.79 0.98 6.52
N ALA A 32 -4.98 1.56 6.72
CA ALA A 32 -5.30 2.29 7.94
C ALA A 32 -5.27 1.35 9.18
N ASN A 33 -5.83 0.15 9.05
CA ASN A 33 -5.85 -0.86 10.11
C ASN A 33 -4.45 -1.38 10.49
N SER A 34 -3.44 -1.23 9.63
CA SER A 34 -2.04 -1.54 9.98
C SER A 34 -1.52 -0.74 11.20
N ILE A 35 -2.17 0.38 11.53
CA ILE A 35 -1.87 1.23 12.69
C ILE A 35 -3.06 1.28 13.66
N LEU A 36 -4.29 1.51 13.17
CA LEU A 36 -5.45 1.76 14.03
C LEU A 36 -5.84 0.56 14.90
N SER A 37 -5.71 -0.66 14.39
CA SER A 37 -6.21 -1.87 15.06
C SER A 37 -5.39 -2.31 16.28
N ARG A 38 -4.26 -1.63 16.55
CA ARG A 38 -3.33 -1.97 17.61
C ARG A 38 -2.86 -0.75 18.36
N ASN A 39 -2.47 -0.98 19.61
CA ASN A 39 -1.97 0.04 20.53
C ASN A 39 -0.59 -0.28 21.11
N GLU A 40 0.11 -1.18 20.44
CA GLU A 40 1.48 -1.57 20.76
C GLU A 40 2.23 -1.86 19.45
N PRO A 41 3.58 -1.82 19.48
CA PRO A 41 4.39 -2.28 18.36
C PRO A 41 4.10 -3.74 18.02
N LEU A 42 4.34 -4.11 16.77
CA LEU A 42 4.23 -5.50 16.33
C LEU A 42 5.19 -6.38 17.15
N SER A 43 4.63 -7.43 17.76
CA SER A 43 5.39 -8.34 18.63
C SER A 43 6.52 -9.05 17.89
N ARG A 44 7.57 -9.44 18.63
CA ARG A 44 8.71 -10.15 18.06
C ARG A 44 8.31 -11.42 17.31
N LEU A 45 7.40 -12.21 17.88
CA LEU A 45 6.88 -13.43 17.26
C LEU A 45 6.25 -13.15 15.88
N LYS A 46 5.45 -12.09 15.77
CA LYS A 46 4.81 -11.70 14.50
C LYS A 46 5.84 -11.19 13.49
N ARG A 47 6.90 -10.50 13.93
CA ARG A 47 8.03 -10.12 13.06
C ARG A 47 8.77 -11.35 12.53
N ASP A 48 9.11 -12.30 13.40
CA ASP A 48 9.79 -13.53 12.99
C ASP A 48 8.93 -14.35 12.01
N GLN A 49 7.60 -14.33 12.20
CA GLN A 49 6.64 -14.91 11.25
C GLN A 49 6.67 -14.21 9.89
N ALA A 50 6.63 -12.86 9.85
CA ALA A 50 6.76 -12.12 8.58
C ALA A 50 8.08 -12.41 7.88
N CYS A 51 9.20 -12.43 8.61
CA CYS A 51 10.51 -12.80 8.05
C CYS A 51 10.46 -14.18 7.41
N SER A 52 9.88 -15.18 8.09
CA SER A 52 9.75 -16.54 7.57
C SER A 52 8.93 -16.60 6.28
N ILE A 53 7.83 -15.83 6.21
CA ILE A 53 7.01 -15.72 5.00
C ILE A 53 7.83 -15.12 3.85
N ILE A 54 8.55 -14.04 4.12
CA ILE A 54 9.36 -13.35 3.10
C ILE A 54 10.53 -14.21 2.61
N GLU A 55 11.16 -15.00 3.46
CA GLU A 55 12.19 -15.95 3.03
C GLU A 55 11.61 -17.03 2.10
N ASN A 56 10.39 -17.52 2.36
CA ASN A 56 9.71 -18.43 1.44
C ASN A 56 9.40 -17.75 0.09
N VAL A 57 8.94 -16.50 0.12
CA VAL A 57 8.72 -15.71 -1.09
C VAL A 57 10.01 -15.53 -1.87
N LYS A 58 11.13 -15.19 -1.22
CA LYS A 58 12.45 -15.05 -1.86
C LYS A 58 12.89 -16.36 -2.52
N ALA A 59 12.68 -17.49 -1.85
CA ALA A 59 13.01 -18.80 -2.37
C ALA A 59 12.17 -19.17 -3.60
N GLU A 60 10.86 -18.88 -3.60
CA GLU A 60 10.00 -19.10 -4.76
C GLU A 60 10.34 -18.14 -5.90
N TYR A 61 10.51 -16.85 -5.57
CA TYR A 61 10.89 -15.82 -6.53
C TYR A 61 12.17 -16.19 -7.26
N SER A 62 13.20 -16.65 -6.55
CA SER A 62 14.47 -17.07 -7.16
C SER A 62 14.32 -18.21 -8.18
N ARG A 63 13.28 -19.05 -8.08
CA ARG A 63 12.98 -20.11 -9.07
C ARG A 63 12.28 -19.59 -10.31
N LEU A 64 11.52 -18.49 -10.17
CA LEU A 64 10.71 -17.90 -11.22
C LEU A 64 11.38 -16.67 -11.87
N PHE A 65 12.44 -16.15 -11.24
CA PHE A 65 13.12 -14.93 -11.62
C PHE A 65 13.69 -15.02 -13.03
N ASP A 66 13.35 -14.03 -13.86
CA ASP A 66 14.03 -13.86 -15.14
C ASP A 66 15.36 -13.13 -14.90
N SER A 67 16.47 -13.84 -15.10
CA SER A 67 17.83 -13.29 -14.92
C SER A 67 18.22 -12.22 -15.95
N ASN A 68 17.37 -11.93 -16.93
CA ASN A 68 17.65 -10.90 -17.93
C ASN A 68 17.95 -9.54 -17.28
N GLU A 69 19.15 -9.04 -17.53
CA GLU A 69 19.57 -7.72 -17.06
C GLU A 69 18.65 -6.64 -17.61
N ILE A 70 18.29 -5.66 -16.76
CA ILE A 70 17.48 -4.52 -17.17
C ILE A 70 18.32 -3.65 -18.11
N THR A 71 17.95 -3.67 -19.40
CA THR A 71 18.63 -2.89 -20.43
C THR A 71 17.81 -1.66 -20.83
N LYS A 72 18.52 -0.57 -21.17
CA LYS A 72 17.90 0.67 -21.66
C LYS A 72 17.54 0.56 -23.14
N ASP A 73 16.56 -0.29 -23.44
CA ASP A 73 16.09 -0.58 -24.79
C ASP A 73 14.55 -0.61 -24.84
N VAL A 74 13.97 0.03 -25.86
CA VAL A 74 12.54 -0.03 -26.14
C VAL A 74 12.09 -1.46 -26.42
N LYS A 75 12.93 -2.28 -27.05
CA LYS A 75 12.64 -3.70 -27.30
C LYS A 75 12.48 -4.46 -25.99
N TYR A 76 13.37 -4.25 -25.02
CA TYR A 76 13.30 -4.86 -23.70
C TYR A 76 12.00 -4.50 -22.95
N VAL A 77 11.60 -3.22 -23.00
CA VAL A 77 10.31 -2.79 -22.41
C VAL A 77 9.12 -3.49 -23.07
N ARG A 78 9.12 -3.61 -24.40
CA ARG A 78 8.05 -4.32 -25.13
C ARG A 78 8.00 -5.80 -24.81
N GLU A 79 9.15 -6.45 -24.66
CA GLU A 79 9.24 -7.86 -24.25
C GLU A 79 8.66 -8.06 -22.83
N ASN A 80 8.97 -7.16 -21.90
CA ASN A 80 8.36 -7.15 -20.57
C ASN A 80 6.83 -7.07 -20.64
N ILE A 81 6.26 -6.18 -21.46
CA ILE A 81 4.81 -6.07 -21.66
C ILE A 81 4.21 -7.38 -22.17
N VAL A 82 4.84 -7.98 -23.19
CA VAL A 82 4.36 -9.23 -23.79
C VAL A 82 4.42 -10.37 -22.78
N ASN A 83 5.52 -10.51 -22.04
CA ASN A 83 5.69 -11.55 -21.03
C ASN A 83 4.70 -11.36 -19.87
N SER A 84 4.53 -10.13 -19.40
CA SER A 84 3.56 -9.76 -18.36
C SER A 84 2.14 -10.11 -18.78
N SER A 85 1.73 -9.80 -20.01
CA SER A 85 0.37 -10.08 -20.51
C SER A 85 -0.01 -11.57 -20.51
N LYS A 86 0.98 -12.47 -20.56
CA LYS A 86 0.80 -13.92 -20.53
C LYS A 86 0.76 -14.49 -19.11
N SER A 87 1.06 -13.68 -18.10
CA SER A 87 1.05 -14.13 -16.71
C SER A 87 -0.36 -14.43 -16.22
N GLU A 88 -0.49 -15.50 -15.44
CA GLU A 88 -1.74 -15.83 -14.75
C GLU A 88 -1.97 -14.93 -13.53
N ARG A 89 -0.90 -14.32 -13.00
CA ARG A 89 -0.94 -13.48 -11.80
C ARG A 89 -1.41 -12.07 -12.08
N LYS A 90 -2.20 -11.52 -11.15
CA LYS A 90 -3.04 -10.34 -11.40
C LYS A 90 -2.22 -9.06 -11.57
N ILE A 91 -1.26 -8.79 -10.67
CA ILE A 91 -0.45 -7.58 -10.72
C ILE A 91 0.49 -7.63 -11.93
N THR A 92 1.13 -8.78 -12.14
CA THR A 92 2.02 -9.03 -13.27
C THR A 92 1.30 -8.79 -14.59
N ARG A 93 0.10 -9.36 -14.76
CA ARG A 93 -0.67 -9.19 -15.99
C ARG A 93 -1.16 -7.78 -16.22
N ALA A 94 -1.62 -7.10 -15.17
CA ALA A 94 -2.25 -5.79 -15.30
C ALA A 94 -1.25 -4.63 -15.37
N TYR A 95 -0.12 -4.72 -14.66
CA TYR A 95 0.79 -3.59 -14.45
C TYR A 95 2.23 -3.84 -14.93
N GLY A 96 2.62 -5.10 -15.13
CA GLY A 96 3.95 -5.47 -15.59
C GLY A 96 4.22 -5.00 -17.02
N GLY A 97 5.43 -4.49 -17.25
CA GLY A 97 5.83 -3.84 -18.49
C GLY A 97 5.35 -2.40 -18.68
N TYR A 98 4.42 -1.92 -17.84
CA TYR A 98 3.90 -0.54 -17.88
C TYR A 98 4.38 0.29 -16.70
N TYR A 99 4.00 -0.12 -15.50
CA TYR A 99 4.30 0.59 -14.25
C TYR A 99 5.47 -0.06 -13.52
N LEU A 100 5.65 -1.36 -13.68
CA LEU A 100 6.64 -2.18 -13.00
C LEU A 100 7.31 -3.08 -14.05
N SER A 101 8.53 -3.54 -13.80
CA SER A 101 9.10 -4.62 -14.62
C SER A 101 8.32 -5.91 -14.39
N TYR A 102 8.49 -6.89 -15.29
CA TYR A 102 7.95 -8.24 -15.10
C TYR A 102 8.37 -8.81 -13.74
N ASN A 103 9.67 -8.76 -13.43
CA ASN A 103 10.24 -9.28 -12.18
C ASN A 103 9.74 -8.56 -10.93
N GLN A 104 9.57 -7.23 -10.97
CA GLN A 104 9.01 -6.47 -9.84
C GLN A 104 7.55 -6.88 -9.58
N SER A 105 6.74 -6.94 -10.64
CA SER A 105 5.32 -7.27 -10.54
C SER A 105 5.06 -8.71 -10.11
N LEU A 106 5.90 -9.66 -10.58
CA LEU A 106 5.88 -11.05 -10.13
C LEU A 106 6.15 -11.16 -8.63
N LEU A 107 7.20 -10.51 -8.13
CA LEU A 107 7.53 -10.48 -6.71
C LEU A 107 6.37 -9.92 -5.86
N ILE A 108 5.73 -8.85 -6.33
CA ILE A 108 4.57 -8.26 -5.65
C ILE A 108 3.40 -9.26 -5.58
N ASP A 109 3.08 -9.96 -6.67
CA ASP A 109 2.05 -11.00 -6.64
C ASP A 109 2.39 -12.10 -5.62
N LEU A 110 3.63 -12.59 -5.59
CA LEU A 110 4.05 -13.63 -4.64
C LEU A 110 3.89 -13.19 -3.17
N ILE A 111 4.22 -11.93 -2.87
CA ILE A 111 4.00 -11.37 -1.52
C ILE A 111 2.51 -11.30 -1.19
N LEU A 112 1.68 -10.83 -2.14
CA LEU A 112 0.22 -10.73 -1.95
C LEU A 112 -0.44 -12.11 -1.77
N GLU A 113 0.04 -13.12 -2.49
CA GLU A 113 -0.41 -14.52 -2.38
C GLU A 113 0.02 -15.15 -1.05
N SER A 114 1.10 -14.66 -0.45
CA SER A 114 1.68 -15.18 0.80
C SER A 114 1.22 -14.46 2.07
N LEU A 115 0.29 -13.50 1.96
CA LEU A 115 -0.20 -12.76 3.11
C LEU A 115 -0.83 -13.70 4.17
N PRO A 116 -0.54 -13.51 5.47
CA PRO A 116 -1.05 -14.38 6.52
C PRO A 116 -2.54 -14.16 6.77
N VAL A 117 -3.18 -15.12 7.46
CA VAL A 117 -4.58 -15.00 7.90
C VAL A 117 -4.72 -14.06 9.11
N ASP A 118 -3.68 -13.94 9.96
CA ASP A 118 -3.66 -12.99 11.08
C ASP A 118 -3.86 -11.56 10.57
N VAL A 119 -4.95 -10.91 10.97
CA VAL A 119 -5.40 -9.65 10.39
C VAL A 119 -4.39 -8.52 10.62
N GLU A 120 -3.79 -8.46 11.82
CA GLU A 120 -2.82 -7.42 12.16
C GLU A 120 -1.56 -7.55 11.31
N LEU A 121 -0.96 -8.74 11.28
CA LEU A 121 0.24 -9.01 10.47
C LEU A 121 -0.04 -8.82 8.99
N ARG A 122 -1.21 -9.30 8.51
CA ARG A 122 -1.67 -9.12 7.13
C ARG A 122 -1.76 -7.66 6.75
N CYS A 123 -2.38 -6.82 7.59
CA CYS A 123 -2.52 -5.39 7.32
C CYS A 123 -1.16 -4.70 7.24
N ILE A 124 -0.23 -5.02 8.14
CA ILE A 124 1.13 -4.46 8.13
C ILE A 124 1.89 -4.89 6.87
N MET A 125 1.90 -6.20 6.56
CA MET A 125 2.58 -6.71 5.37
C MET A 125 1.98 -6.11 4.09
N LEU A 126 0.65 -6.01 4.01
CA LEU A 126 -0.01 -5.40 2.87
C LEU A 126 0.32 -3.90 2.74
N ALA A 127 0.26 -3.14 3.83
CA ALA A 127 0.62 -1.73 3.83
C ALA A 127 2.06 -1.50 3.37
N SER A 128 2.96 -2.38 3.82
CA SER A 128 4.39 -2.33 3.47
C SER A 128 4.62 -2.57 1.98
N ILE A 129 3.96 -3.55 1.38
CA ILE A 129 4.09 -3.82 -0.07
C ILE A 129 3.41 -2.77 -0.93
N ILE A 130 2.29 -2.18 -0.48
CA ILE A 130 1.64 -1.06 -1.18
C ILE A 130 2.56 0.16 -1.23
N GLU A 131 3.19 0.50 -0.10
CA GLU A 131 4.14 1.61 -0.05
C GLU A 131 5.39 1.34 -0.89
N ALA A 132 5.94 0.12 -0.81
CA ALA A 132 7.09 -0.28 -1.60
C ALA A 132 6.80 -0.23 -3.11
N THR A 133 5.63 -0.72 -3.51
CA THR A 133 5.15 -0.65 -4.89
C THR A 133 5.05 0.80 -5.36
N SER A 134 4.43 1.67 -4.54
CA SER A 134 4.31 3.10 -4.85
C SER A 134 5.67 3.79 -5.07
N GLN A 135 6.72 3.30 -4.38
CA GLN A 135 8.10 3.81 -4.52
C GLN A 135 8.85 3.22 -5.73
N CYS A 136 8.37 2.12 -6.31
CA CYS A 136 8.99 1.43 -7.45
C CYS A 136 8.32 1.71 -8.80
N VAL A 137 7.12 2.30 -8.80
CA VAL A 137 6.33 2.52 -10.02
C VAL A 137 6.95 3.57 -10.96
N ALA A 138 6.99 3.24 -12.24
CA ALA A 138 7.37 4.10 -13.36
C ALA A 138 6.22 5.06 -13.79
N ALA A 139 5.83 5.96 -12.90
CA ALA A 139 4.84 6.99 -13.21
C ALA A 139 5.20 8.34 -12.54
N PRO A 140 4.84 9.49 -13.14
CA PRO A 140 5.13 10.80 -12.57
C PRO A 140 4.24 11.16 -11.38
N GLY A 141 3.27 10.31 -11.02
CA GLY A 141 2.40 10.46 -9.85
C GLY A 141 1.36 9.34 -9.75
N HIS A 142 0.69 9.26 -8.60
CA HIS A 142 -0.29 8.20 -8.25
C HIS A 142 -1.49 8.04 -9.20
N THR A 143 -1.83 9.06 -9.99
CA THR A 143 -2.95 9.06 -10.96
C THR A 143 -2.49 9.22 -12.40
N ALA A 144 -1.17 9.21 -12.64
CA ALA A 144 -0.63 9.52 -13.95
C ALA A 144 -0.57 8.28 -14.84
N GLN A 145 -0.77 8.49 -16.15
CA GLN A 145 -0.48 7.49 -17.16
C GLN A 145 0.99 7.08 -17.11
N TYR A 146 1.26 5.81 -17.40
CA TYR A 146 2.62 5.29 -17.51
C TYR A 146 3.44 6.07 -18.56
N PHE A 147 4.76 6.09 -18.38
CA PHE A 147 5.65 6.76 -19.33
C PHE A 147 5.62 6.07 -20.70
N LYS A 148 5.67 6.86 -21.78
CA LYS A 148 5.96 6.29 -23.10
C LYS A 148 7.43 5.83 -23.14
N PRO A 149 7.75 4.64 -23.68
CA PRO A 149 9.11 4.10 -23.70
C PRO A 149 9.97 4.74 -24.79
N VAL A 150 10.10 6.07 -24.74
CA VAL A 150 10.87 6.88 -25.69
C VAL A 150 11.52 8.06 -24.96
N GLY A 151 12.71 8.46 -25.40
CA GLY A 151 13.44 9.60 -24.82
C GLY A 151 13.54 9.52 -23.29
N LYS A 152 13.21 10.62 -22.61
CA LYS A 152 13.21 10.70 -21.13
C LYS A 152 12.23 9.75 -20.43
N GLY A 153 11.18 9.32 -21.13
CA GLY A 153 10.24 8.35 -20.58
C GLY A 153 10.87 6.97 -20.43
N LEU A 154 11.74 6.57 -21.38
CA LEU A 154 12.53 5.35 -21.25
C LEU A 154 13.48 5.44 -20.06
N ASP A 155 14.15 6.58 -19.85
CA ASP A 155 15.04 6.80 -18.71
C ASP A 155 14.30 6.57 -17.39
N ALA A 156 13.13 7.21 -17.23
CA ALA A 156 12.31 7.09 -16.03
C ALA A 156 11.80 5.66 -15.79
N ILE A 157 11.45 4.92 -16.85
CA ILE A 157 11.05 3.51 -16.75
C ILE A 157 12.20 2.67 -16.21
N ILE A 158 13.38 2.78 -16.81
CA ILE A 158 14.54 1.96 -16.44
C ILE A 158 15.00 2.29 -15.01
N ASP A 159 15.02 3.56 -14.64
CA ASP A 159 15.36 3.99 -13.28
C ASP A 159 14.37 3.47 -12.23
N ALA A 160 13.08 3.42 -12.56
CA ALA A 160 12.06 2.84 -11.68
C ALA A 160 12.19 1.31 -11.60
N TRP A 161 12.42 0.64 -12.73
CA TRP A 161 12.52 -0.83 -12.79
C TRP A 161 13.76 -1.40 -12.13
N LYS A 162 14.83 -0.61 -11.98
CA LYS A 162 16.04 -0.98 -11.23
C LYS A 162 15.86 -0.98 -9.72
N ARG A 163 14.74 -0.45 -9.20
CA ARG A 163 14.45 -0.45 -7.76
C ARG A 163 14.03 -1.84 -7.32
N ASP A 164 14.62 -2.36 -6.24
CA ASP A 164 14.22 -3.65 -5.68
C ASP A 164 13.04 -3.48 -4.71
N PRO A 165 11.82 -3.98 -5.03
CA PRO A 165 10.67 -3.85 -4.15
C PRO A 165 10.87 -4.47 -2.76
N LEU A 166 11.72 -5.50 -2.60
CA LEU A 166 11.96 -6.12 -1.29
C LEU A 166 12.70 -5.17 -0.35
N VAL A 167 13.68 -4.41 -0.85
CA VAL A 167 14.40 -3.41 -0.04
C VAL A 167 13.44 -2.35 0.49
N TYR A 168 12.53 -1.86 -0.37
CA TYR A 168 11.51 -0.89 0.05
C TYR A 168 10.48 -1.52 0.99
N TYR A 169 10.09 -2.77 0.75
CA TYR A 169 9.18 -3.52 1.59
C TYR A 169 9.73 -3.68 3.01
N GLU A 170 10.96 -4.19 3.17
CA GLU A 170 11.58 -4.44 4.47
C GLU A 170 11.67 -3.14 5.28
N ARG A 171 12.12 -2.04 4.65
CA ARG A 171 12.16 -0.72 5.28
C ARG A 171 10.78 -0.22 5.72
N ASN A 172 9.76 -0.37 4.86
CA ASN A 172 8.42 0.07 5.18
C ASN A 172 7.78 -0.82 6.26
N PHE A 173 8.07 -2.11 6.25
CA PHE A 173 7.63 -3.07 7.25
C PHE A 173 8.12 -2.69 8.64
N ASP A 174 9.42 -2.48 8.82
CA ASP A 174 9.98 -2.08 10.11
C ASP A 174 9.36 -0.77 10.60
N ARG A 175 9.28 0.23 9.71
CA ARG A 175 8.69 1.52 10.01
C ARG A 175 7.23 1.41 10.43
N ILE A 176 6.42 0.61 9.73
CA ILE A 176 5.00 0.45 10.05
C ILE A 176 4.85 -0.38 11.31
N ALA A 177 5.60 -1.47 11.48
CA ALA A 177 5.55 -2.36 12.63
C ALA A 177 5.75 -1.63 13.97
N ASP A 178 6.54 -0.56 13.99
CA ASP A 178 6.77 0.28 15.18
C ASP A 178 5.68 1.32 15.45
N ARG A 179 4.78 1.58 14.50
CA ARG A 179 3.72 2.62 14.61
C ARG A 179 2.40 2.04 15.06
N PHE A 180 1.75 2.64 16.05
CA PHE A 180 0.48 2.13 16.60
C PHE A 180 -0.37 3.28 17.13
N ALA A 181 -1.68 3.09 17.20
CA ALA A 181 -2.57 4.07 17.81
C ALA A 181 -2.40 4.12 19.34
N LYS A 182 -2.58 5.25 20.01
CA LYS A 182 -2.57 5.27 21.49
C LYS A 182 -3.74 4.48 22.07
N THR A 183 -4.89 4.55 21.42
CA THR A 183 -6.08 3.76 21.73
C THR A 183 -6.49 2.98 20.48
N LYS A 184 -6.79 1.67 20.62
CA LYS A 184 -7.24 0.86 19.49
C LYS A 184 -8.50 1.47 18.87
N GLY A 185 -8.45 1.66 17.56
CA GLY A 185 -9.55 2.06 16.71
C GLY A 185 -9.79 1.06 15.60
N GLU A 186 -10.51 1.48 14.57
CA GLU A 186 -10.80 0.62 13.42
C GLU A 186 -10.99 1.46 12.14
N ALA A 187 -10.55 0.89 11.03
CA ALA A 187 -10.95 1.31 9.70
C ALA A 187 -11.98 0.32 9.12
N ILE A 188 -12.97 0.85 8.41
CA ILE A 188 -14.13 0.08 7.94
C ILE A 188 -14.40 0.40 6.47
N VAL A 189 -14.71 -0.61 5.68
CA VAL A 189 -15.20 -0.37 4.31
C VAL A 189 -16.64 0.11 4.39
N GLY A 190 -16.93 1.27 3.80
CA GLY A 190 -18.28 1.78 3.76
C GLY A 190 -18.40 3.15 3.12
N GLU A 191 -19.61 3.46 2.66
CA GLU A 191 -19.95 4.80 2.21
C GLU A 191 -19.99 5.76 3.41
N ALA A 192 -19.62 7.01 3.18
CA ALA A 192 -19.63 8.06 4.21
C ALA A 192 -20.97 8.14 4.95
N GLY A 193 -22.10 8.07 4.22
CA GLY A 193 -23.44 8.09 4.82
C GLY A 193 -23.69 6.93 5.79
N SER A 194 -23.16 5.74 5.50
CA SER A 194 -23.27 4.58 6.41
C SER A 194 -22.35 4.71 7.63
N LEU A 195 -21.18 5.32 7.46
CA LEU A 195 -20.23 5.56 8.54
C LEU A 195 -20.72 6.62 9.52
N LEU A 196 -21.43 7.65 9.04
CA LEU A 196 -22.06 8.68 9.88
C LEU A 196 -23.02 8.12 10.93
N ASN A 197 -23.67 6.99 10.64
CA ASN A 197 -24.55 6.33 11.62
C ASN A 197 -23.79 5.73 12.81
N LYS A 198 -22.46 5.60 12.73
CA LYS A 198 -21.61 5.13 13.83
C LYS A 198 -21.08 6.26 14.70
N VAL A 199 -21.13 7.50 14.21
CA VAL A 199 -20.65 8.70 14.91
C VAL A 199 -21.65 9.07 16.02
N LYS A 200 -21.14 9.30 17.23
CA LYS A 200 -21.93 9.72 18.39
C LYS A 200 -21.71 11.20 18.69
N GLU A 201 -22.63 11.76 19.46
CA GLU A 201 -22.46 13.11 19.99
C GLU A 201 -21.17 13.20 20.82
N GLY A 202 -20.31 14.18 20.48
CA GLY A 202 -18.99 14.37 21.10
C GLY A 202 -17.81 13.82 20.29
N ASP A 203 -18.06 13.05 19.23
CA ASP A 203 -17.01 12.60 18.31
C ASP A 203 -16.54 13.74 17.39
N LEU A 204 -15.25 13.71 17.02
CA LEU A 204 -14.65 14.66 16.06
C LEU A 204 -14.55 13.99 14.69
N GLU A 205 -15.14 14.64 13.67
CA GLU A 205 -15.11 14.15 12.30
C GLU A 205 -14.33 15.11 11.40
N ARG A 206 -13.50 14.55 10.52
CA ARG A 206 -12.94 15.27 9.37
C ARG A 206 -13.73 14.87 8.12
N VAL A 207 -14.60 15.77 7.67
CA VAL A 207 -15.36 15.58 6.42
C VAL A 207 -14.53 16.09 5.24
N GLY A 208 -14.11 15.19 4.34
CA GLY A 208 -13.65 15.56 3.00
C GLY A 208 -14.84 15.86 2.09
N GLU A 209 -14.69 16.78 1.13
CA GLU A 209 -15.73 17.37 0.26
C GLU A 209 -17.06 16.59 0.16
N LEU A 210 -17.92 16.75 1.17
CA LEU A 210 -19.32 16.35 1.12
C LEU A 210 -20.13 17.63 1.26
N ARG A 211 -20.68 18.08 0.12
CA ARG A 211 -21.64 19.20 0.11
C ARG A 211 -22.86 18.79 0.94
N LYS A 212 -23.06 19.56 2.02
CA LYS A 212 -24.28 19.68 2.82
C LYS A 212 -24.73 18.42 3.57
N LEU A 213 -24.32 18.29 4.82
CA LEU A 213 -25.10 17.64 5.88
C LEU A 213 -24.78 18.32 7.21
N GLU A 214 -25.46 19.44 7.49
CA GLU A 214 -25.42 20.13 8.79
C GLU A 214 -26.43 19.47 9.74
N SER A 215 -26.00 19.06 10.94
CA SER A 215 -26.73 19.20 12.22
C SER A 215 -26.28 18.29 13.39
N ARG A 216 -25.23 17.45 13.28
CA ARG A 216 -24.92 16.49 14.38
C ARG A 216 -23.45 16.39 14.85
N VAL A 217 -22.52 17.16 14.29
CA VAL A 217 -21.08 17.00 14.57
C VAL A 217 -20.37 18.34 14.75
N ASN A 218 -19.45 18.42 15.71
CA ASN A 218 -18.56 19.58 15.88
C ASN A 218 -17.47 19.53 14.81
N PHE A 219 -17.51 20.45 13.84
CA PHE A 219 -16.56 20.51 12.74
C PHE A 219 -15.26 21.23 13.15
N VAL A 220 -14.11 20.64 12.83
CA VAL A 220 -12.81 21.33 12.88
C VAL A 220 -12.42 21.73 11.45
N SER A 221 -12.53 23.03 11.15
CA SER A 221 -11.97 23.62 9.93
C SER A 221 -10.49 23.92 10.16
N THR A 222 -9.60 23.14 9.56
CA THR A 222 -8.20 23.54 9.41
C THR A 222 -8.14 24.52 8.25
N LYS A 223 -8.01 25.83 8.55
CA LYS A 223 -7.56 26.80 7.55
C LYS A 223 -6.10 26.48 7.21
N THR A 224 -5.84 26.30 5.91
CA THR A 224 -4.54 26.08 5.29
C THR A 224 -3.54 27.18 5.60
#